data_AF-A0A1F1X0M9-F1
#
_entry.id   AF-A0A1F1X0M9-F1
#
_cell.length_a   1.000
_cell.length_b   1.000
_cell.length_c   1.000
_cell.angle_alpha   90.00
_cell.angle_beta   90.00
_cell.angle_gamma   90.00
#
_symmetry.space_group_name_H-M   'P 1'
#
loop_
_entity.id
_entity.type
_entity.pdbx_description
1 polymer ?
#
loop_
_entity_poly.entity_id
_entity_poly.type
_entity_poly.pdbx_seq_one_letter_code
_entity_poly.pdbx_strand_id
1 'polypeptide(L)' 'MDADPDQPFRRIDHVLVRCGNSRPTLLARSCRRLLDCGYAIVSDHAGLVVDYVPAPAPG' A
#
# COMPACT_ATOMS: atom_id res chain seq x y z
N MET A 1 12.24 -19.96 20.11
CA MET A 1 11.24 -19.13 19.41
C MET A 1 11.95 -18.60 18.19
N ASP A 2 11.67 -19.16 17.02
CA ASP A 2 12.26 -18.66 15.78
C ASP A 2 11.67 -17.27 15.50
N ALA A 3 12.56 -16.29 15.28
CA ALA A 3 12.15 -14.98 14.83
C ALA A 3 11.58 -15.14 13.41
N ASP A 4 10.31 -14.77 13.23
CA ASP A 4 9.72 -14.66 11.90
C ASP A 4 10.55 -13.65 11.10
N PRO A 5 11.18 -14.05 9.98
CA PRO A 5 12.06 -13.18 9.20
C PRO A 5 11.34 -11.95 8.64
N ASP A 6 10.01 -11.95 8.60
CA ASP A 6 9.20 -10.82 8.16
C ASP A 6 8.81 -9.86 9.30
N GLN A 7 9.23 -10.12 10.55
CA GLN A 7 9.10 -9.14 11.63
C GLN A 7 10.12 -8.01 11.51
N PRO A 8 9.75 -6.76 11.84
CA PRO A 8 8.45 -6.32 12.36
C PRO A 8 7.45 -5.88 11.26
N PHE A 9 7.76 -6.08 9.97
CA PHE A 9 7.05 -5.42 8.87
C PHE A 9 6.41 -6.38 7.87
N ARG A 10 5.60 -7.31 8.38
CA ARG A 10 4.79 -8.20 7.55
C ARG A 10 3.96 -7.37 6.55
N ARG A 11 3.99 -7.73 5.27
CA ARG A 11 3.23 -7.05 4.20
C ARG A 11 1.79 -7.55 4.20
N ILE A 12 1.02 -7.18 5.22
CA ILE A 12 -0.37 -7.65 5.40
C ILE A 12 -1.42 -6.59 5.02
N ASP A 13 -1.03 -5.32 4.95
CA ASP A 13 -1.88 -4.22 4.49
C ASP A 13 -1.77 -4.05 2.98
N HIS A 14 -2.91 -4.09 2.27
CA HIS A 14 -2.97 -4.07 0.81
C HIS A 14 -4.00 -3.05 0.31
N VAL A 15 -3.66 -2.35 -0.79
CA VAL A 15 -4.61 -1.57 -1.58
C VAL A 15 -4.66 -2.17 -2.98
N LEU A 16 -5.87 -2.49 -3.44
CA LEU A 16 -6.09 -3.14 -4.73
C LEU A 16 -6.77 -2.17 -5.70
N VAL A 17 -6.32 -2.20 -6.96
CA VAL A 17 -6.94 -1.45 -8.05
C VAL A 17 -7.74 -2.40 -8.92
N ARG A 18 -9.00 -2.06 -9.19
CA ARG A 18 -9.83 -2.80 -10.15
C ARG A 18 -9.25 -2.68 -11.56
N CYS A 19 -9.12 -3.79 -12.25
CA CYS A 19 -8.83 -3.76 -13.69
C CYS A 19 -10.10 -3.46 -14.50
N GLY A 20 -9.94 -2.73 -15.61
CA GLY A 20 -10.88 -2.76 -16.72
C GLY A 20 -10.69 -4.04 -17.55
N ASN A 21 -10.89 -3.96 -18.87
CA ASN A 21 -10.84 -5.15 -19.74
C ASN A 21 -9.50 -5.90 -19.71
N SER A 22 -8.37 -5.20 -19.52
CA SER A 22 -7.03 -5.84 -19.55
C SER A 22 -5.98 -5.14 -18.68
N ARG A 23 -6.30 -3.99 -18.07
CA ARG A 23 -5.33 -3.15 -17.35
C ARG A 23 -5.97 -2.49 -16.12
N PRO A 24 -5.19 -2.11 -15.10
CA PRO A 24 -5.67 -1.33 -13.95
C PRO A 24 -6.37 -0.06 -14.42
N THR A 25 -7.46 0.33 -13.75
CA THR A 25 -8.11 1.63 -14.01
C THR A 25 -7.30 2.81 -13.47
N LEU A 26 -6.41 2.54 -12.51
CA LEU A 26 -5.50 3.50 -11.89
C LEU A 26 -4.07 2.96 -11.88
N LEU A 27 -3.09 3.84 -12.12
CA LEU A 27 -1.67 3.53 -12.01
C LEU A 27 -1.14 4.11 -10.69
N ALA A 28 -0.48 3.26 -9.90
CA ALA A 28 0.19 3.72 -8.69
C ALA A 28 1.44 4.53 -9.06
N ARG A 29 1.50 5.80 -8.67
CA ARG A 29 2.71 6.63 -8.78
C ARG A 29 3.63 6.44 -7.59
N SER A 30 3.06 6.20 -6.41
CA SER A 30 3.79 5.97 -5.16
C SER A 30 3.02 4.97 -4.31
N CYS A 31 3.74 4.22 -3.49
CA CYS A 31 3.17 3.36 -2.46
C CYS A 31 4.14 3.37 -1.29
N ARG A 32 3.74 3.95 -0.16
CA ARG A 32 4.61 4.11 1.00
C ARG A 32 3.88 3.78 2.29
N ARG A 33 4.62 3.18 3.22
CA ARG A 33 4.16 3.04 4.60
C ARG A 33 4.31 4.37 5.31
N LEU A 34 3.27 4.77 6.02
CA LEU A 34 3.31 5.87 6.96
C LEU A 34 3.68 5.30 8.33
N LEU A 35 4.96 5.38 8.66
CA LEU A 35 5.52 4.93 9.93
C LEU A 35 5.44 6.01 11.02
N ASP A 36 5.16 7.25 10.61
CA ASP A 36 5.30 8.42 11.48
C ASP A 36 3.96 8.78 12.12
N CYS A 37 3.85 8.51 13.42
CA CYS A 37 2.67 8.83 14.24
C CYS A 37 2.98 9.90 15.32
N GLY A 38 4.14 10.56 15.27
CA GLY A 38 4.57 11.43 16.37
C GLY A 38 4.69 10.67 17.70
N TYR A 39 4.35 11.30 18.82
CA TYR A 39 4.48 10.71 20.17
C TYR A 39 3.45 9.61 20.50
N ALA A 40 2.45 9.39 19.65
CA ALA A 40 1.36 8.44 19.91
C ALA A 40 1.25 7.42 18.78
N ILE A 41 1.48 6.15 19.09
CA ILE A 41 1.16 5.05 18.18
C ILE A 41 -0.35 4.89 18.18
N VAL A 42 -1.01 5.21 17.07
CA VAL A 42 -2.48 5.15 16.95
C VAL A 42 -2.98 3.74 16.62
N SER A 43 -2.10 2.85 16.16
CA SER A 43 -2.41 1.48 15.73
C SER A 43 -1.15 0.61 15.79
N ASP A 44 -1.32 -0.69 16.00
CA ASP A 44 -0.25 -1.70 15.89
C ASP A 44 0.12 -2.02 14.43
N HIS A 45 -0.64 -1.49 13.46
CA HIS A 45 -0.32 -1.48 12.04
C HIS A 45 0.17 -0.10 11.57
N ALA A 46 1.15 -0.08 10.67
CA ALA A 46 1.54 1.12 9.95
C ALA A 46 0.50 1.45 8.85
N GLY A 47 0.20 2.73 8.67
CA GLY A 47 -0.66 3.16 7.56
C GLY A 47 -0.01 2.88 6.20
N LEU A 48 -0.82 2.64 5.16
CA LEU A 48 -0.36 2.55 3.77
C LEU A 48 -0.98 3.67 2.95
N VAL A 49 -0.14 4.50 2.32
CA VAL A 49 -0.56 5.61 1.45
C VAL A 49 -0.12 5.31 0.03
N VAL A 50 -1.09 5.39 -0.89
CA VAL A 50 -0.87 5.12 -2.31
C VAL A 50 -1.41 6.30 -3.12
N ASP A 51 -0.55 6.90 -3.92
CA ASP A 51 -0.95 7.95 -4.85
C ASP A 51 -1.27 7.32 -6.20
N TYR A 52 -2.47 7.54 -6.71
CA TYR A 52 -2.93 7.03 -8.00
C TYR A 52 -3.11 8.12 -9.03
N VAL A 53 -2.91 7.77 -10.29
CA VAL A 53 -3.33 8.57 -11.45
C VAL A 53 -4.21 7.73 -12.37
N PRO A 54 -5.11 8.34 -13.16
CA PRO A 54 -5.87 7.61 -14.17
C PRO A 54 -4.96 6.82 -15.10
N ALA A 55 -5.33 5.57 -15.39
CA ALA A 55 -4.69 4.85 -16.47
C ALA A 55 -5.01 5.51 -17.83
N PRO A 56 -4.09 5.46 -18.81
CA PRO A 56 -4.36 5.98 -20.15
C PRO A 56 -5.63 5.35 -20.74
N ALA A 57 -6.43 6.15 -21.45
CA ALA A 57 -7.54 5.62 -22.23
C ALA A 57 -7.01 4.59 -23.24
N PRO A 58 -7.78 3.52 -23.54
CA PRO A 58 -7.46 2.65 -24.66
C PRO A 58 -7.42 3.49 -25.94
N GLY A 59 -6.31 3.41 -26.68
CA GLY A 59 -6.14 4.01 -27.99
C GLY A 59 -6.75 3.17 -29.11
#